data_AF-A0A1G0CQA4-F1
#
_entry.id   AF-A0A1G0CQA4-F1
#
_cell.length_a   1.000
_cell.length_b   1.000
_cell.length_c   1.000
_cell.angle_alpha   90.00
_cell.angle_beta   90.00
_cell.angle_gamma   90.00
#
_symmetry.space_group_name_H-M   'P 1'
#
loop_
_entity.id
_entity.type
_entity.pdbx_description
1 polymer ?
#
loop_
_entity_poly.entity_id
_entity_poly.type
_entity_poly.pdbx_seq_one_letter_code
_entity_poly.pdbx_strand_id
1 'polypeptide(L)'
;MDNRIWESGAGAAPPAAPAAPSAGYPSPGDPLTATPASKGGPYWYHQIGEELRAVIAAAGITPDHEDLGQLYEAIQRLIDAQSGNYSLDTGAADAYVVALDPPITAYSDGMTVRVKAITANNGASTLNAGGGAAALVSDVGGALVAGDVPAGGIFTATYIESAGKFYITAMVQSQGDARYALAGSVTANNIIINGGFAVNQRAYVSAATLAAGAYGHDRWKAGSGGGDYSFAQLAANTTITIAANKTLIQVVEDKNVHATRYVVSWAGTALARAGVNSATPSGSYAASPLVITGQTPGTVMSIEFGNGASAGTLGSVQIEASESAATASAFAIRPYGMELEMCFRYYEAGRAANYTGTSGGTGLLAASNYFKARKRVVPTCVVRDFAGTAGKCTLVTGVTGATTNNYACSDTATDNNRIVFSTPVGAQTQYGILYDWTADAEL
;
A
#
# COMPACT_ATOMS: atom_id res chain seq x y z
N MET A 1 -19.11 -28.56 -47.85
CA MET A 1 -18.70 -28.60 -49.26
C MET A 1 -17.80 -29.81 -49.55
N ASP A 2 -18.37 -30.93 -49.97
CA ASP A 2 -17.60 -32.03 -50.59
C ASP A 2 -17.69 -31.97 -52.13
N ASN A 3 -16.69 -31.30 -52.74
CA ASN A 3 -16.60 -31.10 -54.19
C ASN A 3 -16.17 -32.34 -54.98
N ARG A 4 -16.14 -33.53 -54.36
CA ARG A 4 -15.89 -34.80 -55.05
C ARG A 4 -17.18 -35.51 -55.48
N ILE A 5 -18.34 -35.00 -55.07
CA ILE A 5 -19.63 -35.56 -55.43
C ILE A 5 -20.11 -34.90 -56.72
N TRP A 6 -20.25 -35.70 -57.78
CA TRP A 6 -20.69 -35.27 -59.11
C TRP A 6 -22.02 -35.95 -59.46
N GLU A 7 -22.89 -35.24 -60.18
CA GLU A 7 -24.18 -35.75 -60.65
C GLU A 7 -24.03 -36.98 -61.59
N SER A 8 -22.95 -37.01 -62.39
CA SER A 8 -22.59 -38.16 -63.23
C SER A 8 -21.11 -38.10 -63.66
N GLY A 9 -20.58 -39.22 -64.16
CA GLY A 9 -19.25 -39.26 -64.82
C GLY A 9 -18.03 -39.16 -63.90
N ALA A 10 -18.18 -39.37 -62.59
CA ALA A 10 -17.07 -39.34 -61.64
C ALA A 10 -16.04 -40.45 -61.91
N GLY A 11 -14.75 -40.10 -61.91
CA GLY A 11 -13.65 -41.07 -61.98
C GLY A 11 -13.30 -41.65 -60.62
N ALA A 12 -12.78 -42.88 -60.59
CA ALA A 12 -12.37 -43.55 -59.35
C ALA A 12 -11.02 -43.05 -58.78
N ALA A 13 -10.27 -42.25 -59.55
CA ALA A 13 -8.96 -41.73 -59.18
C ALA A 13 -8.87 -40.22 -59.46
N PRO A 14 -8.07 -39.46 -58.68
CA PRO A 14 -7.85 -38.05 -58.96
C PRO A 14 -7.22 -37.87 -60.35
N PRO A 15 -7.64 -36.84 -61.11
CA PRO A 15 -6.99 -36.52 -62.38
C PRO A 15 -5.52 -36.16 -62.15
N ALA A 16 -4.64 -36.53 -63.09
CA ALA A 16 -3.23 -36.17 -63.01
C ALA A 16 -3.00 -34.69 -63.35
N ALA A 17 -1.99 -34.08 -62.72
CA ALA A 17 -1.52 -32.75 -63.11
C ALA A 17 -1.10 -32.74 -64.60
N PRO A 18 -1.35 -31.64 -65.36
CA PRO A 18 -0.95 -31.56 -66.75
C PRO A 18 0.55 -31.76 -66.93
N ALA A 19 0.95 -32.77 -67.72
CA ALA A 19 2.37 -33.07 -67.96
C ALA A 19 3.11 -31.96 -68.74
N ALA A 20 2.37 -31.17 -69.53
CA ALA A 20 2.87 -30.00 -70.25
C ALA A 20 1.89 -28.83 -70.04
N PRO A 21 2.02 -28.07 -68.94
CA PRO A 21 1.07 -27.00 -68.62
C PRO A 21 1.25 -25.80 -69.54
N SER A 22 0.13 -25.18 -69.94
CA SER A 22 0.13 -23.86 -70.59
C SER A 22 0.13 -22.79 -69.50
N ALA A 23 1.27 -22.14 -69.25
CA ALA A 23 1.42 -21.10 -68.23
C ALA A 23 1.01 -19.71 -68.77
N GLY A 24 0.20 -18.98 -68.01
CA GLY A 24 -0.29 -17.65 -68.38
C GLY A 24 -1.70 -17.38 -67.84
N TYR A 25 -2.30 -16.24 -68.24
CA TYR A 25 -3.68 -15.92 -67.92
C TYR A 25 -4.66 -16.59 -68.91
N PRO A 26 -5.88 -16.95 -68.48
CA PRO A 26 -6.90 -17.46 -69.41
C PRO A 26 -7.14 -16.49 -70.56
N SER A 27 -7.17 -17.00 -71.79
CA SER A 27 -7.48 -16.22 -72.99
C SER A 27 -8.67 -16.80 -73.74
N PRO A 28 -9.45 -15.97 -74.46
CA PRO A 28 -10.50 -16.46 -75.35
C PRO A 28 -9.96 -17.17 -76.59
N GLY A 29 -8.63 -17.26 -76.75
CA GLY A 29 -7.99 -17.65 -78.00
C GLY A 29 -8.09 -16.54 -79.05
N ASP A 30 -7.62 -16.84 -80.26
CA ASP A 30 -7.79 -15.97 -81.43
C ASP A 30 -7.91 -16.84 -82.69
N PRO A 31 -9.09 -16.87 -83.34
CA PRO A 31 -9.31 -17.68 -84.52
C PRO A 31 -8.55 -17.18 -85.76
N LEU A 32 -8.13 -15.91 -85.82
CA LEU A 32 -7.34 -15.37 -86.94
C LEU A 32 -5.89 -15.86 -86.90
N THR A 33 -5.36 -16.12 -85.71
CA THR A 33 -4.01 -16.66 -85.50
C THR A 33 -4.00 -18.16 -85.17
N ALA A 34 -5.17 -18.82 -85.24
CA ALA A 34 -5.37 -20.21 -84.84
C ALA A 34 -4.92 -20.53 -83.40
N THR A 35 -4.93 -19.53 -82.52
CA THR A 35 -4.60 -19.70 -81.10
C THR A 35 -5.82 -20.26 -80.36
N PRO A 36 -5.76 -21.45 -79.75
CA PRO A 36 -6.89 -22.00 -79.02
C PRO A 36 -7.19 -21.22 -77.73
N ALA A 37 -8.46 -21.20 -77.32
CA ALA A 37 -8.85 -20.71 -76.00
C ALA A 37 -8.27 -21.57 -74.87
N SER A 38 -8.00 -20.94 -73.72
CA SER A 38 -7.56 -21.65 -72.52
C SER A 38 -8.64 -22.61 -72.01
N LYS A 39 -8.25 -23.82 -71.60
CA LYS A 39 -9.13 -24.83 -71.02
C LYS A 39 -8.50 -25.35 -69.73
N GLY A 40 -9.22 -25.30 -68.61
CA GLY A 40 -8.71 -25.80 -67.33
C GLY A 40 -8.51 -27.32 -67.29
N GLY A 41 -9.36 -28.07 -67.99
CA GLY A 41 -9.35 -29.54 -67.93
C GLY A 41 -9.71 -30.10 -66.54
N PRO A 42 -9.75 -31.43 -66.37
CA PRO A 42 -10.21 -32.06 -65.12
C PRO A 42 -9.36 -31.71 -63.88
N TYR A 43 -8.04 -31.58 -64.04
CA TYR A 43 -7.13 -31.28 -62.92
C TYR A 43 -7.36 -29.88 -62.34
N TRP A 44 -7.72 -28.89 -63.17
CA TRP A 44 -7.96 -27.53 -62.70
C TRP A 44 -9.15 -27.46 -61.71
N TYR A 45 -10.22 -28.21 -61.97
CA TYR A 45 -11.34 -28.33 -61.02
C TYR A 45 -10.92 -29.09 -59.75
N HIS A 46 -10.11 -30.13 -59.90
CA HIS A 46 -9.60 -30.92 -58.78
C HIS A 46 -8.74 -30.08 -57.83
N GLN A 47 -7.75 -29.33 -58.33
CA GLN A 47 -6.85 -28.54 -57.47
C GLN A 47 -7.61 -27.49 -56.64
N ILE A 48 -8.57 -26.77 -57.23
CA ILE A 48 -9.37 -25.78 -56.51
C ILE A 48 -10.27 -26.47 -55.48
N GLY A 49 -10.88 -27.61 -55.86
CA GLY A 49 -11.71 -28.40 -54.95
C GLY A 49 -10.94 -28.91 -53.73
N GLU A 50 -9.70 -29.35 -53.92
CA GLU A 50 -8.84 -29.85 -52.84
C GLU A 50 -8.30 -28.74 -51.94
N GLU A 51 -7.97 -27.56 -52.46
CA GLU A 51 -7.57 -26.42 -51.62
C GLU A 51 -8.69 -26.02 -50.64
N LEU A 52 -9.93 -25.98 -51.11
CA LEU A 52 -11.09 -25.69 -50.26
C LEU A 52 -11.36 -26.81 -49.23
N ARG A 53 -11.27 -28.09 -49.66
CA ARG A 53 -11.43 -29.23 -48.75
C ARG A 53 -10.32 -29.27 -47.70
N ALA A 54 -9.09 -28.86 -48.03
CA ALA A 54 -7.99 -28.83 -47.09
C ALA A 54 -8.25 -27.87 -45.91
N VAL A 55 -8.83 -26.69 -46.18
CA VAL A 55 -9.23 -25.74 -45.13
C VAL A 55 -10.29 -26.34 -44.21
N ILE A 56 -11.31 -26.99 -44.78
CA ILE A 56 -12.40 -27.64 -44.03
C ILE A 56 -11.85 -28.77 -43.15
N ALA A 57 -10.98 -29.62 -43.70
CA ALA A 57 -10.35 -30.71 -42.97
C ALA A 57 -9.40 -30.20 -41.87
N ALA A 58 -8.63 -29.14 -42.11
CA ALA A 58 -7.74 -28.54 -41.13
C ALA A 58 -8.52 -27.99 -39.91
N ALA A 59 -9.75 -27.52 -40.11
CA ALA A 59 -10.66 -27.11 -39.05
C ALA A 59 -11.33 -28.29 -38.29
N GLY A 60 -10.97 -29.53 -38.62
CA GLY A 60 -11.57 -30.74 -38.05
C GLY A 60 -13.00 -31.01 -38.52
N ILE A 61 -13.45 -30.37 -39.60
CA ILE A 61 -14.79 -30.58 -40.18
C ILE A 61 -14.67 -31.66 -41.26
N THR A 62 -15.60 -32.63 -41.26
CA THR A 62 -15.69 -33.60 -42.35
C THR A 62 -16.42 -32.97 -43.53
N PRO A 63 -15.83 -32.92 -44.74
CA PRO A 63 -16.50 -32.33 -45.90
C PRO A 63 -17.82 -33.04 -46.22
N ASP A 64 -18.88 -32.26 -46.43
CA ASP A 64 -20.22 -32.73 -46.79
C ASP A 64 -20.79 -31.94 -47.97
N HIS A 65 -21.32 -32.62 -48.98
CA HIS A 65 -21.95 -32.01 -50.15
C HIS A 65 -23.31 -31.35 -49.86
N GLU A 66 -24.01 -31.71 -48.78
CA GLU A 66 -25.30 -31.10 -48.42
C GLU A 66 -25.14 -29.77 -47.67
N ASP A 67 -23.95 -29.49 -47.15
CA ASP A 67 -23.66 -28.29 -46.35
C ASP A 67 -22.82 -27.25 -47.12
N LEU A 68 -23.44 -26.12 -47.41
CA LEU A 68 -22.85 -24.98 -48.13
C LEU A 68 -22.13 -23.96 -47.21
N GLY A 69 -22.20 -24.14 -45.88
CA GLY A 69 -21.59 -23.25 -44.88
C GLY A 69 -20.20 -23.66 -44.39
N GLN A 70 -19.75 -24.88 -44.69
CA GLN A 70 -18.55 -25.47 -44.08
C GLN A 70 -17.26 -24.66 -44.28
N LEU A 71 -17.08 -23.96 -45.40
CA LEU A 71 -15.86 -23.14 -45.61
C LEU A 71 -15.84 -21.94 -44.65
N TYR A 72 -16.99 -21.29 -44.46
CA TYR A 72 -17.13 -20.19 -43.51
C TYR A 72 -16.91 -20.67 -42.07
N GLU A 73 -17.54 -21.79 -41.69
CA GLU A 73 -17.35 -22.38 -40.36
C GLU A 73 -15.90 -22.80 -40.13
N ALA A 74 -15.25 -23.40 -41.12
CA ALA A 74 -13.85 -23.78 -41.03
C ALA A 74 -12.95 -22.58 -40.75
N ILE A 75 -13.17 -21.46 -41.44
CA ILE A 75 -12.43 -20.21 -41.20
C ILE A 75 -12.68 -19.71 -39.78
N GLN A 76 -13.94 -19.68 -39.31
CA GLN A 76 -14.25 -19.27 -37.94
C GLN A 76 -13.56 -20.17 -36.90
N ARG A 77 -13.63 -21.50 -37.05
CA ARG A 77 -12.98 -22.45 -36.13
C ARG A 77 -11.46 -22.34 -36.11
N LEU A 78 -10.83 -22.11 -37.27
CA LEU A 78 -9.38 -21.92 -37.35
C LEU A 78 -8.94 -20.62 -36.66
N ILE A 79 -9.74 -19.56 -36.78
CA ILE A 79 -9.52 -18.29 -36.05
C ILE A 79 -9.72 -18.51 -34.53
N ASP A 80 -10.78 -19.20 -34.12
CA ASP A 80 -11.08 -19.46 -32.71
C ASP A 80 -10.05 -20.39 -32.06
N ALA A 81 -9.52 -21.39 -32.78
CA ALA A 81 -8.47 -22.27 -32.29
C ALA A 81 -7.13 -21.56 -32.05
N GLN A 82 -6.89 -20.44 -32.74
CA GLN A 82 -5.76 -19.56 -32.49
C GLN A 82 -6.08 -18.53 -31.38
N SER A 83 -7.35 -18.12 -31.25
CA SER A 83 -7.84 -17.22 -30.21
C SER A 83 -7.69 -17.84 -28.82
N GLY A 84 -6.66 -17.40 -28.08
CA GLY A 84 -6.37 -17.88 -26.73
C GLY A 84 -5.00 -18.54 -26.56
N ASN A 85 -4.32 -18.88 -27.66
CA ASN A 85 -2.93 -19.32 -27.62
C ASN A 85 -1.99 -18.13 -27.36
N TYR A 86 -0.86 -18.41 -26.69
CA TYR A 86 0.23 -17.45 -26.52
C TYR A 86 1.42 -17.90 -27.37
N SER A 87 2.14 -16.94 -27.93
CA SER A 87 3.46 -17.20 -28.51
C SER A 87 4.49 -17.29 -27.38
N LEU A 88 5.36 -18.29 -27.47
CA LEU A 88 6.48 -18.44 -26.55
C LEU A 88 7.53 -17.38 -26.89
N ASP A 89 7.93 -16.64 -25.87
CA ASP A 89 9.11 -15.78 -25.93
C ASP A 89 10.36 -16.65 -26.18
N THR A 90 11.26 -16.19 -27.04
CA THR A 90 12.59 -16.78 -27.28
C THR A 90 13.70 -15.75 -27.09
N GLY A 91 13.36 -14.56 -26.60
CA GLY A 91 14.28 -13.46 -26.37
C GLY A 91 15.04 -13.56 -25.05
N ALA A 92 15.51 -12.42 -24.58
CA ALA A 92 16.20 -12.25 -23.31
C ALA A 92 15.45 -11.26 -22.41
N ALA A 93 15.89 -11.10 -21.16
CA ALA A 93 15.34 -10.09 -20.26
C ALA A 93 15.35 -8.71 -20.95
N ASP A 94 14.24 -7.99 -20.82
CA ASP A 94 13.99 -6.67 -21.42
C ASP A 94 13.93 -6.65 -22.97
N ALA A 95 14.13 -7.78 -23.66
CA ALA A 95 14.09 -7.90 -25.11
C ALA A 95 13.33 -9.15 -25.54
N TYR A 96 12.00 -9.09 -25.49
CA TYR A 96 11.10 -10.20 -25.80
C TYR A 96 11.01 -10.41 -27.31
N VAL A 97 11.03 -11.67 -27.74
CA VAL A 97 10.95 -12.04 -29.16
C VAL A 97 9.96 -13.19 -29.34
N VAL A 98 9.01 -13.04 -30.25
CA VAL A 98 8.05 -14.11 -30.59
C VAL A 98 7.97 -14.30 -32.10
N ALA A 99 7.80 -15.55 -32.52
CA ALA A 99 7.50 -15.90 -33.89
C ALA A 99 5.99 -16.13 -34.04
N LEU A 100 5.33 -15.29 -34.85
CA LEU A 100 3.93 -15.50 -35.22
C LEU A 100 3.83 -16.46 -36.40
N ASP A 101 2.73 -17.21 -36.44
CA ASP A 101 2.38 -18.11 -37.53
C ASP A 101 0.95 -17.78 -38.03
N PRO A 102 0.79 -17.26 -39.25
CA PRO A 102 1.84 -16.99 -40.25
C PRO A 102 2.78 -15.84 -39.85
N PRO A 103 4.04 -15.84 -40.32
CA PRO A 103 5.02 -14.80 -39.99
C PRO A 103 4.64 -13.47 -40.66
N ILE A 104 4.87 -12.38 -39.94
CA ILE A 104 4.66 -11.00 -40.41
C ILE A 104 6.00 -10.28 -40.60
N THR A 105 6.01 -9.24 -41.46
CA THR A 105 7.20 -8.39 -41.70
C THR A 105 6.99 -6.93 -41.31
N ALA A 106 5.76 -6.56 -40.92
CA ALA A 106 5.41 -5.21 -40.46
C ALA A 106 4.23 -5.29 -39.48
N TYR A 107 4.17 -4.35 -38.53
CA TYR A 107 3.04 -4.22 -37.62
C TYR A 107 1.95 -3.34 -38.24
N SER A 108 0.69 -3.70 -37.98
CA SER A 108 -0.49 -2.88 -38.30
C SER A 108 -1.08 -2.30 -37.01
N ASP A 109 -1.73 -1.13 -37.11
CA ASP A 109 -2.42 -0.52 -35.97
C ASP A 109 -3.47 -1.48 -35.38
N GLY A 110 -3.54 -1.55 -34.05
CA GLY A 110 -4.46 -2.43 -33.32
C GLY A 110 -4.04 -3.91 -33.27
N MET A 111 -2.91 -4.29 -33.88
CA MET A 111 -2.43 -5.67 -33.86
C MET A 111 -2.15 -6.10 -32.41
N THR A 112 -2.76 -7.21 -31.98
CA THR A 112 -2.63 -7.71 -30.61
C THR A 112 -1.89 -9.04 -30.58
N VAL A 113 -0.91 -9.16 -29.68
CA VAL A 113 -0.09 -10.35 -29.49
C VAL A 113 -0.14 -10.78 -28.03
N ARG A 114 -0.31 -12.08 -27.79
CA ARG A 114 -0.27 -12.67 -26.45
C ARG A 114 1.03 -13.46 -26.30
N VAL A 115 1.83 -13.10 -25.31
CA VAL A 115 3.20 -13.61 -25.14
C VAL A 115 3.33 -14.26 -23.79
N LYS A 116 3.99 -15.43 -23.73
CA LYS A 116 4.47 -16.01 -22.47
C LYS A 116 5.96 -15.75 -22.34
N ALA A 117 6.34 -14.90 -21.40
CA ALA A 117 7.73 -14.50 -21.15
C ALA A 117 8.55 -15.65 -20.56
N ILE A 118 9.80 -15.83 -21.00
CA ILE A 118 10.73 -16.77 -20.36
C ILE A 118 11.35 -16.12 -19.12
N THR A 119 11.84 -14.89 -19.27
CA THR A 119 12.54 -14.15 -18.22
C THR A 119 11.71 -12.98 -17.72
N ALA A 120 11.88 -12.61 -16.45
CA ALA A 120 11.32 -11.37 -15.93
C ALA A 120 12.03 -10.15 -16.54
N ASN A 121 11.33 -9.02 -16.68
CA ASN A 121 11.97 -7.75 -17.03
C ASN A 121 12.65 -7.12 -15.81
N ASN A 122 13.75 -6.41 -16.05
CA ASN A 122 14.49 -5.64 -15.05
C ASN A 122 14.36 -4.13 -15.28
N GLY A 123 13.73 -3.70 -16.37
CA GLY A 123 13.48 -2.30 -16.67
C GLY A 123 12.66 -2.12 -17.95
N ALA A 124 12.95 -1.05 -18.68
CA ALA A 124 12.29 -0.74 -19.94
C ALA A 124 12.52 -1.87 -20.95
N SER A 125 11.44 -2.38 -21.54
CA SER A 125 11.49 -3.57 -22.38
C SER A 125 11.08 -3.30 -23.83
N THR A 126 11.38 -4.25 -24.71
CA THR A 126 10.95 -4.27 -26.11
C THR A 126 10.25 -5.59 -26.46
N LEU A 127 9.40 -5.56 -27.49
CA LEU A 127 8.80 -6.75 -28.10
C LEU A 127 9.09 -6.74 -29.60
N ASN A 128 9.58 -7.87 -30.12
CA ASN A 128 9.65 -8.16 -31.55
C ASN A 128 8.75 -9.36 -31.89
N ALA A 129 7.65 -9.10 -32.60
CA ALA A 129 6.71 -10.11 -33.10
C ALA A 129 6.79 -10.33 -34.63
N GLY A 130 7.93 -9.95 -35.25
CA GLY A 130 8.22 -10.16 -36.67
C GLY A 130 8.41 -8.86 -37.48
N GLY A 131 7.81 -7.76 -37.03
CA GLY A 131 7.94 -6.43 -37.65
C GLY A 131 9.17 -5.61 -37.20
N GLY A 132 10.07 -6.19 -36.38
CA GLY A 132 11.20 -5.50 -35.76
C GLY A 132 10.96 -5.15 -34.29
N ALA A 133 12.02 -4.84 -33.53
CA ALA A 133 11.87 -4.53 -32.10
C ALA A 133 11.17 -3.17 -31.89
N ALA A 134 10.05 -3.17 -31.17
CA ALA A 134 9.34 -1.96 -30.74
C ALA A 134 9.29 -1.88 -29.21
N ALA A 135 9.20 -0.67 -28.64
CA ALA A 135 9.15 -0.52 -27.20
C ALA A 135 7.85 -1.12 -26.63
N LEU A 136 7.99 -1.86 -25.52
CA LEU A 136 6.89 -2.42 -24.76
C LEU A 136 6.65 -1.54 -23.54
N VAL A 137 5.43 -1.02 -23.41
CA VAL A 137 5.04 -0.06 -22.38
C VAL A 137 3.79 -0.55 -21.64
N SER A 138 3.55 0.01 -20.46
CA SER A 138 2.32 -0.21 -19.69
C SER A 138 1.07 0.26 -20.45
N ASP A 139 -0.12 -0.06 -19.93
CA ASP A 139 -1.43 0.36 -20.49
C ASP A 139 -1.58 1.89 -20.59
N VAL A 140 -0.83 2.67 -19.80
CA VAL A 140 -0.80 4.14 -19.84
C VAL A 140 0.38 4.71 -20.65
N GLY A 141 1.20 3.86 -21.27
CA GLY A 141 2.32 4.27 -22.12
C GLY A 141 3.62 4.61 -21.38
N GLY A 142 3.67 4.41 -20.06
CA GLY A 142 4.88 4.53 -19.27
C GLY A 142 5.84 3.36 -19.52
N ALA A 143 7.15 3.62 -19.47
CA ALA A 143 8.16 2.58 -19.56
C ALA A 143 7.99 1.55 -18.42
N LEU A 144 8.17 0.27 -18.75
CA LEU A 144 8.13 -0.79 -17.75
C LEU A 144 9.29 -0.67 -16.76
N VAL A 145 9.06 -1.14 -15.55
CA VAL A 145 10.06 -1.27 -14.47
C VAL A 145 10.21 -2.73 -14.07
N ALA A 146 11.29 -3.03 -13.33
CA ALA A 146 11.59 -4.40 -12.91
C ALA A 146 10.37 -5.11 -12.29
N GLY A 147 10.04 -6.29 -12.84
CA GLY A 147 8.94 -7.14 -12.35
C GLY A 147 7.57 -6.89 -12.98
N ASP A 148 7.38 -5.88 -13.81
CA ASP A 148 6.10 -5.64 -14.51
C ASP A 148 5.65 -6.84 -15.38
N VAL A 149 6.62 -7.56 -15.94
CA VAL A 149 6.44 -8.84 -16.64
C VAL A 149 7.24 -9.91 -15.88
N PRO A 150 6.59 -10.80 -15.13
CA PRO A 150 7.28 -11.85 -14.39
C PRO A 150 7.72 -13.01 -15.30
N ALA A 151 8.75 -13.74 -14.89
CA ALA A 151 9.20 -14.96 -15.58
C ALA A 151 8.07 -16.00 -15.63
N GLY A 152 7.81 -16.56 -16.82
CA GLY A 152 6.68 -17.45 -17.07
C GLY A 152 5.31 -16.77 -17.14
N GLY A 153 5.25 -15.45 -16.90
CA GLY A 153 4.04 -14.64 -16.99
C GLY A 153 3.53 -14.53 -18.41
N ILE A 154 2.21 -14.37 -18.55
CA ILE A 154 1.55 -14.13 -19.84
C ILE A 154 1.07 -12.69 -19.86
N PHE A 155 1.46 -11.94 -20.88
CA PHE A 155 0.96 -10.59 -21.13
C PHE A 155 0.34 -10.49 -22.52
N THR A 156 -0.63 -9.59 -22.67
CA THR A 156 -1.24 -9.23 -23.95
C THR A 156 -0.80 -7.83 -24.30
N ALA A 157 -0.28 -7.62 -25.50
CA ALA A 157 0.20 -6.34 -25.96
C ALA A 157 -0.43 -5.95 -27.31
N THR A 158 -0.86 -4.70 -27.44
CA THR A 158 -1.44 -4.15 -28.67
C THR A 158 -0.51 -3.10 -29.27
N TYR A 159 -0.18 -3.23 -30.55
CA TYR A 159 0.60 -2.26 -31.29
C TYR A 159 -0.26 -1.05 -31.63
N ILE A 160 0.24 0.15 -31.34
CA ILE A 160 -0.37 1.42 -31.73
C ILE A 160 0.57 2.13 -32.71
N GLU A 161 0.14 2.28 -33.96
CA GLU A 161 0.98 2.78 -35.05
C GLU A 161 1.43 4.23 -34.81
N SER A 162 0.51 5.07 -34.35
CA SER A 162 0.79 6.49 -34.04
C SER A 162 1.85 6.68 -32.94
N ALA A 163 2.02 5.70 -32.05
CA ALA A 163 3.00 5.72 -30.98
C ALA A 163 4.29 4.96 -31.32
N GLY A 164 4.24 4.02 -32.29
CA GLY A 164 5.34 3.11 -32.62
C GLY A 164 5.68 2.13 -31.49
N LYS A 165 4.69 1.73 -30.68
CA LYS A 165 4.88 0.99 -29.43
C LYS A 165 3.84 -0.10 -29.24
N PHE A 166 4.21 -1.12 -28.47
CA PHE A 166 3.30 -2.11 -27.90
C PHE A 166 2.85 -1.69 -26.50
N TYR A 167 1.55 -1.62 -26.29
CA TYR A 167 0.94 -1.36 -24.98
C TYR A 167 0.45 -2.66 -24.37
N ILE A 168 0.94 -3.01 -23.18
CA ILE A 168 0.34 -4.07 -22.39
C ILE A 168 -1.09 -3.63 -22.04
N THR A 169 -2.10 -4.44 -22.37
CA THR A 169 -3.51 -4.04 -22.26
C THR A 169 -4.12 -4.24 -20.88
N ALA A 170 -3.39 -4.89 -19.98
CA ALA A 170 -3.73 -5.03 -18.57
C ALA A 170 -2.82 -4.15 -17.71
N MET A 171 -3.31 -3.80 -16.52
CA MET A 171 -2.50 -3.11 -15.51
C MET A 171 -1.28 -3.98 -15.14
N VAL A 172 -0.09 -3.38 -15.17
CA VAL A 172 1.15 -4.05 -14.76
C VAL A 172 1.35 -3.97 -13.24
N GLN A 173 2.24 -4.82 -12.72
CA GLN A 173 2.44 -4.95 -11.27
C GLN A 173 2.79 -3.62 -10.60
N SER A 174 3.73 -2.85 -11.15
CA SER A 174 4.14 -1.56 -10.58
C SER A 174 2.98 -0.55 -10.46
N GLN A 175 2.00 -0.61 -11.37
CA GLN A 175 0.82 0.25 -11.32
C GLN A 175 -0.16 -0.23 -10.24
N GLY A 176 -0.28 -1.54 -10.04
CA GLY A 176 -1.03 -2.12 -8.93
C GLY A 176 -0.43 -1.72 -7.59
N ASP A 177 0.89 -1.82 -7.46
CA ASP A 177 1.63 -1.46 -6.24
C ASP A 177 1.51 0.05 -5.94
N ALA A 178 1.60 0.91 -6.96
CA ALA A 178 1.39 2.34 -6.81
C ALA A 178 -0.05 2.68 -6.36
N ARG A 179 -1.06 1.98 -6.88
CA ARG A 179 -2.47 2.15 -6.46
C ARG A 179 -2.70 1.64 -5.05
N TYR A 180 -2.07 0.54 -4.65
CA TYR A 180 -2.15 0.02 -3.30
C TYR A 180 -1.46 0.94 -2.28
N ALA A 181 -0.31 1.51 -2.65
CA ALA A 181 0.39 2.52 -1.84
C ALA A 181 -0.46 3.78 -1.63
N LEU A 182 -1.22 4.22 -2.64
CA LEU A 182 -2.11 5.37 -2.56
C LEU A 182 -3.40 5.08 -1.77
N ALA A 183 -3.91 3.84 -1.82
CA ALA A 183 -5.05 3.40 -1.02
C ALA A 183 -4.72 3.32 0.49
N GLY A 184 -3.44 3.48 0.86
CA GLY A 184 -2.96 3.45 2.22
C GLY A 184 -3.04 2.03 2.78
N SER A 185 -1.90 1.51 3.22
CA SER A 185 -1.92 0.66 4.41
C SER A 185 -2.43 1.55 5.55
N VAL A 186 -3.75 1.68 5.65
CA VAL A 186 -4.42 2.55 6.60
C VAL A 186 -4.09 1.94 7.97
N THR A 187 -3.19 2.61 8.70
CA THR A 187 -2.90 2.49 10.15
C THR A 187 -1.83 1.52 10.67
N ALA A 188 -1.32 0.54 9.90
CA ALA A 188 -0.48 -0.54 10.48
C ALA A 188 1.04 -0.37 10.35
N ASN A 189 1.55 0.53 9.49
CA ASN A 189 2.99 0.60 9.26
C ASN A 189 3.73 1.42 10.30
N ASN A 190 3.14 2.53 10.76
CA ASN A 190 3.80 3.39 11.74
C ASN A 190 3.64 2.80 13.15
N ILE A 191 4.73 2.61 13.89
CA ILE A 191 4.71 2.17 15.30
C ILE A 191 4.96 3.32 16.29
N ILE A 192 5.23 4.53 15.77
CA ILE A 192 5.30 5.76 16.56
C ILE A 192 3.88 6.24 16.85
N ILE A 193 3.66 6.62 18.11
CA ILE A 193 2.45 7.28 18.59
C ILE A 193 2.74 8.78 18.66
N ASN A 194 1.76 9.57 18.25
CA ASN A 194 1.76 11.02 18.19
C ASN A 194 2.92 11.59 17.36
N GLY A 195 3.28 10.89 16.26
CA GLY A 195 4.35 11.30 15.34
C GLY A 195 4.13 12.64 14.66
N GLY A 196 2.87 13.08 14.60
CA GLY A 196 2.47 14.39 14.09
C GLY A 196 2.31 15.48 15.15
N PHE A 197 2.57 15.22 16.43
CA PHE A 197 2.41 16.21 17.52
C PHE A 197 1.02 16.88 17.55
N ALA A 198 -0.04 16.10 17.32
CA ALA A 198 -1.42 16.58 17.33
C ALA A 198 -2.06 16.48 18.73
N VAL A 199 -1.56 15.58 19.58
CA VAL A 199 -2.09 15.33 20.92
C VAL A 199 -1.18 15.98 21.98
N ASN A 200 -1.74 16.89 22.78
CA ASN A 200 -1.07 17.58 23.88
C ASN A 200 -2.00 17.69 25.11
N GLN A 201 -2.39 16.55 25.66
CA GLN A 201 -3.27 16.46 26.84
C GLN A 201 -2.56 16.91 28.12
N ARG A 202 -1.23 16.90 28.09
CA ARG A 202 -0.35 17.40 29.15
C ARG A 202 -0.32 18.93 29.21
N ALA A 203 -0.88 19.61 28.21
CA ALA A 203 -0.87 21.07 28.08
C ALA A 203 0.56 21.64 28.17
N TYR A 204 1.53 20.96 27.56
CA TYR A 204 2.88 21.51 27.44
C TYR A 204 2.80 22.83 26.68
N VAL A 205 3.42 23.87 27.24
CA VAL A 205 3.41 25.22 26.69
C VAL A 205 4.63 25.39 25.79
N SER A 206 4.41 25.95 24.60
CA SER A 206 5.47 26.23 23.62
C SER A 206 6.65 26.99 24.25
N ALA A 207 7.86 26.50 24.01
CA ALA A 207 9.13 27.01 24.52
C ALA A 207 9.29 26.97 26.07
N ALA A 208 8.41 26.28 26.80
CA ALA A 208 8.61 26.06 28.22
C ALA A 208 9.75 25.08 28.50
N THR A 209 10.40 25.22 29.65
CA THR A 209 11.41 24.25 30.08
C THR A 209 10.80 22.87 30.27
N LEU A 210 11.38 21.87 29.60
CA LEU A 210 11.06 20.45 29.77
C LEU A 210 12.28 19.75 30.36
N ALA A 211 12.22 19.49 31.65
CA ALA A 211 13.29 18.82 32.39
C ALA A 211 13.59 17.42 31.83
N ALA A 212 14.82 16.94 32.01
CA ALA A 212 15.23 15.62 31.55
C ALA A 212 14.27 14.53 32.05
N GLY A 213 13.83 13.66 31.14
CA GLY A 213 12.89 12.59 31.45
C GLY A 213 11.42 13.00 31.59
N ALA A 214 11.10 14.30 31.58
CA ALA A 214 9.72 14.79 31.60
C ALA A 214 9.06 14.68 30.21
N TYR A 215 7.73 14.60 30.18
CA TYR A 215 6.96 14.47 28.95
C TYR A 215 6.34 15.80 28.51
N GLY A 216 6.48 16.12 27.23
CA GLY A 216 5.88 17.28 26.56
C GLY A 216 4.53 16.93 25.95
N HIS A 217 4.43 16.98 24.61
CA HIS A 217 3.34 16.33 23.88
C HIS A 217 3.30 14.85 24.26
N ASP A 218 2.10 14.26 24.22
CA ASP A 218 1.89 12.89 24.65
C ASP A 218 2.87 11.94 23.96
N ARG A 219 3.48 11.03 24.75
CA ARG A 219 4.53 10.07 24.37
C ARG A 219 5.93 10.61 24.10
N TRP A 220 6.11 11.93 24.03
CA TRP A 220 7.41 12.54 23.76
C TRP A 220 8.12 12.98 25.05
N LYS A 221 9.20 12.26 25.37
CA LYS A 221 10.02 12.44 26.58
C LYS A 221 11.22 13.32 26.29
N ALA A 222 11.59 14.22 27.18
CA ALA A 222 12.86 14.92 27.11
C ALA A 222 14.03 13.95 27.32
N GLY A 223 15.08 14.08 26.50
CA GLY A 223 16.34 13.37 26.73
C GLY A 223 17.14 13.94 27.91
N SER A 224 18.38 13.47 28.08
CA SER A 224 19.19 13.75 29.27
C SER A 224 19.56 15.23 29.46
N GLY A 225 19.61 16.02 28.38
CA GLY A 225 19.85 17.47 28.41
C GLY A 225 18.58 18.32 28.61
N GLY A 226 17.43 17.68 28.80
CA GLY A 226 16.12 18.32 28.67
C GLY A 226 15.62 18.31 27.22
N GLY A 227 14.40 18.75 27.03
CA GLY A 227 13.67 18.64 25.77
C GLY A 227 12.86 19.88 25.46
N ASP A 228 13.43 21.07 25.64
CA ASP A 228 12.72 22.33 25.35
C ASP A 228 12.47 22.43 23.83
N TYR A 229 11.22 22.69 23.42
CA TYR A 229 10.87 22.92 22.02
C TYR A 229 9.75 23.93 21.87
N SER A 230 9.72 24.59 20.72
CA SER A 230 8.68 25.54 20.35
C SER A 230 7.81 24.99 19.22
N PHE A 231 6.58 25.47 19.16
CA PHE A 231 5.59 25.09 18.16
C PHE A 231 4.46 26.13 18.08
N ALA A 232 3.76 26.14 16.96
CA ALA A 232 2.44 26.73 16.80
C ALA A 232 1.44 25.59 16.61
N GLN A 233 0.58 25.35 17.59
CA GLN A 233 -0.31 24.18 17.58
C GLN A 233 -1.25 24.22 16.38
N LEU A 234 -1.26 23.14 15.61
CA LEU A 234 -2.28 22.87 14.60
C LEU A 234 -3.22 21.78 15.10
N ALA A 235 -4.48 21.82 14.62
CA ALA A 235 -5.45 20.75 14.85
C ALA A 235 -5.12 19.48 14.05
N ALA A 236 -4.38 19.64 12.95
CA ALA A 236 -3.76 18.56 12.21
C ALA A 236 -2.36 18.27 12.78
N ASN A 237 -1.41 17.85 11.94
CA ASN A 237 -0.03 17.66 12.37
C ASN A 237 0.68 18.99 12.62
N THR A 238 1.40 19.07 13.72
CA THR A 238 2.24 20.19 14.13
C THR A 238 3.71 19.89 13.85
N THR A 239 4.40 20.81 13.19
CA THR A 239 5.88 20.80 13.15
C THR A 239 6.42 21.53 14.37
N ILE A 240 7.30 20.89 15.11
CA ILE A 240 7.96 21.47 16.27
C ILE A 240 9.40 21.89 15.93
N THR A 241 9.99 22.76 16.74
CA THR A 241 11.40 23.13 16.70
C THR A 241 12.05 22.78 18.03
N ILE A 242 12.85 21.71 18.04
CA ILE A 242 13.65 21.30 19.21
C ILE A 242 14.79 22.29 19.36
N ALA A 243 14.97 22.84 20.57
CA ALA A 243 16.00 23.82 20.84
C ALA A 243 17.42 23.21 20.79
N ALA A 244 18.43 24.07 20.67
CA ALA A 244 19.82 23.68 20.70
C ALA A 244 20.18 22.89 21.98
N ASN A 245 20.95 21.81 21.83
CA ASN A 245 21.38 20.90 22.89
C ASN A 245 20.22 20.19 23.63
N LYS A 246 19.02 20.19 23.05
CA LYS A 246 17.84 19.49 23.57
C LYS A 246 17.50 18.32 22.67
N THR A 247 16.84 17.34 23.25
CA THR A 247 16.39 16.15 22.53
C THR A 247 15.03 15.69 23.01
N LEU A 248 14.29 15.07 22.09
CA LEU A 248 13.05 14.35 22.40
C LEU A 248 13.22 12.88 22.04
N ILE A 249 12.74 12.03 22.94
CA ILE A 249 12.78 10.58 22.84
C ILE A 249 11.35 10.07 22.76
N GLN A 250 11.11 9.14 21.85
CA GLN A 250 9.96 8.25 21.96
C GLN A 250 10.43 6.81 22.17
N VAL A 251 9.92 6.17 23.23
CA VAL A 251 10.13 4.76 23.49
C VAL A 251 8.93 3.98 22.97
N VAL A 252 9.18 3.00 22.11
CA VAL A 252 8.17 2.09 21.56
C VAL A 252 8.07 0.86 22.45
N GLU A 253 6.87 0.59 22.96
CA GLU A 253 6.58 -0.59 23.79
C GLU A 253 6.91 -1.88 23.03
N ASP A 254 7.48 -2.86 23.76
CA ASP A 254 7.86 -4.19 23.26
C ASP A 254 6.76 -4.87 22.42
N LYS A 255 5.49 -4.71 22.82
CA LYS A 255 4.30 -5.25 22.15
C LYS A 255 4.07 -4.71 20.75
N ASN A 256 4.70 -3.60 20.37
CA ASN A 256 4.57 -2.99 19.04
C ASN A 256 5.82 -3.23 18.17
N VAL A 257 6.80 -4.00 18.67
CA VAL A 257 8.04 -4.31 17.96
C VAL A 257 7.98 -5.76 17.47
N HIS A 258 7.84 -5.94 16.16
CA HIS A 258 7.57 -7.22 15.52
C HIS A 258 8.60 -7.63 14.44
N ALA A 259 9.52 -6.73 14.09
CA ALA A 259 10.50 -6.96 13.03
C ALA A 259 11.94 -6.81 13.53
N THR A 260 12.88 -7.31 12.75
CA THR A 260 14.32 -7.19 13.03
C THR A 260 14.96 -5.95 12.41
N ARG A 261 14.23 -5.31 11.49
CA ARG A 261 14.65 -4.15 10.72
C ARG A 261 13.51 -3.15 10.63
N TYR A 262 13.86 -1.87 10.79
CA TYR A 262 12.94 -0.75 10.69
C TYR A 262 13.55 0.40 9.88
N VAL A 263 12.69 1.19 9.25
CA VAL A 263 13.05 2.49 8.68
C VAL A 263 12.35 3.57 9.48
N VAL A 264 13.10 4.58 9.87
CA VAL A 264 12.62 5.80 10.52
C VAL A 264 12.64 6.93 9.52
N SER A 265 11.54 7.64 9.36
CA SER A 265 11.44 8.84 8.53
C SER A 265 10.73 9.95 9.27
N TRP A 266 11.09 11.19 8.94
CA TRP A 266 10.48 12.39 9.48
C TRP A 266 10.69 13.57 8.53
N ALA A 267 9.88 14.61 8.72
CA ALA A 267 10.05 15.91 8.10
C ALA A 267 10.83 16.85 9.05
N GLY A 268 11.75 17.64 8.49
CA GLY A 268 12.50 18.66 9.21
C GLY A 268 14.00 18.42 9.25
N THR A 269 14.71 19.25 10.01
CA THR A 269 16.18 19.32 10.06
C THR A 269 16.79 18.62 11.28
N ALA A 270 15.98 18.14 12.23
CA ALA A 270 16.49 17.33 13.32
C ALA A 270 17.18 16.07 12.80
N LEU A 271 18.23 15.64 13.49
CA LEU A 271 18.87 14.35 13.29
C LEU A 271 18.28 13.35 14.29
N ALA A 272 18.44 12.06 14.01
CA ALA A 272 17.95 10.99 14.88
C ALA A 272 19.02 9.94 15.20
N ARG A 273 18.88 9.28 16.35
CA ARG A 273 19.60 8.05 16.69
C ARG A 273 18.69 7.09 17.45
N ALA A 274 18.91 5.79 17.26
CA ALA A 274 18.04 4.75 17.79
C ALA A 274 18.61 4.04 19.03
N GLY A 275 17.72 3.54 19.89
CA GLY A 275 18.02 2.52 20.87
C GLY A 275 17.50 1.18 20.37
N VAL A 276 18.41 0.30 19.94
CA VAL A 276 18.09 -1.06 19.51
C VAL A 276 18.02 -1.96 20.73
N ASN A 277 16.92 -2.70 20.88
CA ASN A 277 16.64 -3.51 22.09
C ASN A 277 16.75 -2.71 23.40
N SER A 278 16.51 -1.40 23.36
CA SER A 278 16.78 -0.49 24.47
C SER A 278 15.85 0.72 24.47
N ALA A 279 15.39 1.13 25.66
CA ALA A 279 14.69 2.40 25.87
C ALA A 279 15.64 3.61 25.92
N THR A 280 16.96 3.37 25.90
CA THR A 280 18.00 4.41 25.91
C THR A 280 18.68 4.46 24.54
N PRO A 281 18.42 5.50 23.74
CA PRO A 281 19.07 5.72 22.44
C PRO A 281 20.59 5.83 22.56
N SER A 282 21.31 5.31 21.57
CA SER A 282 22.77 5.32 21.55
C SER A 282 23.30 5.44 20.11
N GLY A 283 24.61 5.53 19.96
CA GLY A 283 25.25 5.70 18.65
C GLY A 283 25.17 7.12 18.10
N SER A 284 25.51 7.24 16.82
CA SER A 284 25.62 8.50 16.10
C SER A 284 24.27 8.98 15.59
N TYR A 285 24.10 10.30 15.56
CA TYR A 285 22.96 10.96 14.92
C TYR A 285 23.07 10.88 13.38
N ALA A 286 21.95 10.71 12.71
CA ALA A 286 21.84 10.67 11.24
C ALA A 286 20.61 11.44 10.75
N ALA A 287 20.63 11.84 9.47
CA ALA A 287 19.49 12.49 8.83
C ALA A 287 18.38 11.48 8.43
N SER A 288 17.22 12.02 8.06
CA SER A 288 16.08 11.23 7.55
C SER A 288 16.37 10.72 6.13
N PRO A 289 16.08 9.45 5.79
CA PRO A 289 15.64 8.38 6.67
C PRO A 289 16.80 7.68 7.42
N LEU A 290 16.52 7.18 8.62
CA LEU A 290 17.44 6.34 9.40
C LEU A 290 17.01 4.87 9.32
N VAL A 291 17.95 3.97 9.05
CA VAL A 291 17.72 2.52 9.06
C VAL A 291 18.15 1.93 10.40
N ILE A 292 17.26 1.15 11.02
CA ILE A 292 17.53 0.37 12.23
C ILE A 292 17.65 -1.10 11.86
N THR A 293 18.68 -1.77 12.37
CA THR A 293 18.94 -3.20 12.16
C THR A 293 19.26 -3.89 13.47
N GLY A 294 19.06 -5.21 13.53
CA GLY A 294 19.38 -6.01 14.72
C GLY A 294 18.39 -5.83 15.88
N GLN A 295 17.21 -5.28 15.61
CA GLN A 295 16.13 -5.27 16.59
C GLN A 295 15.67 -6.71 16.84
N THR A 296 15.35 -7.04 18.08
CA THR A 296 14.71 -8.31 18.43
C THR A 296 13.21 -8.05 18.54
N PRO A 297 12.35 -8.79 17.81
CA PRO A 297 10.91 -8.72 18.02
C PRO A 297 10.55 -8.99 19.49
N GLY A 298 9.60 -8.22 20.02
CA GLY A 298 9.18 -8.32 21.42
C GLY A 298 10.13 -7.70 22.44
N THR A 299 11.10 -6.89 22.02
CA THR A 299 11.90 -6.05 22.92
C THR A 299 11.62 -4.58 22.67
N VAL A 300 11.79 -3.76 23.71
CA VAL A 300 11.63 -2.30 23.61
C VAL A 300 12.60 -1.71 22.59
N MET A 301 12.20 -0.63 21.93
CA MET A 301 13.10 0.21 21.15
C MET A 301 12.83 1.68 21.41
N SER A 302 13.75 2.56 21.01
CA SER A 302 13.58 4.00 21.18
C SER A 302 14.19 4.78 20.03
N ILE A 303 13.71 6.00 19.84
CA ILE A 303 14.25 6.95 18.87
C ILE A 303 14.42 8.30 19.56
N GLU A 304 15.60 8.90 19.42
CA GLU A 304 15.90 10.25 19.91
C GLU A 304 16.10 11.20 18.73
N PHE A 305 15.53 12.39 18.85
CA PHE A 305 15.67 13.47 17.88
C PHE A 305 16.29 14.70 18.53
N GLY A 306 17.21 15.35 17.81
CA GLY A 306 17.82 16.63 18.16
C GLY A 306 18.77 17.08 17.06
N ASN A 307 19.34 18.28 17.16
CA ASN A 307 20.25 18.80 16.12
C ASN A 307 21.58 19.30 16.71
N GLY A 308 22.09 18.56 17.70
CA GLY A 308 23.34 18.89 18.38
C GLY A 308 23.28 20.28 19.02
N ALA A 309 24.29 21.11 18.73
CA ALA A 309 24.37 22.49 19.22
C ALA A 309 23.41 23.48 18.53
N SER A 310 22.65 23.04 17.54
CA SER A 310 21.69 23.85 16.77
C SER A 310 20.26 23.44 17.07
N ALA A 311 19.30 24.34 16.84
CA ALA A 311 17.89 23.98 16.82
C ALA A 311 17.56 23.13 15.58
N GLY A 312 16.55 22.25 15.68
CA GLY A 312 16.14 21.37 14.59
C GLY A 312 14.62 21.23 14.51
N THR A 313 14.06 21.26 13.30
CA THR A 313 12.63 21.04 13.08
C THR A 313 12.31 19.54 13.03
N LEU A 314 11.14 19.17 13.53
CA LEU A 314 10.66 17.79 13.55
C LEU A 314 9.15 17.75 13.35
N GLY A 315 8.68 16.85 12.48
CA GLY A 315 7.27 16.57 12.25
C GLY A 315 7.09 15.28 11.46
N SER A 316 5.86 14.76 11.42
CA SER A 316 5.49 13.57 10.63
C SER A 316 6.43 12.37 10.86
N VAL A 317 6.71 12.06 12.12
CA VAL A 317 7.65 10.98 12.48
C VAL A 317 7.00 9.60 12.27
N GLN A 318 7.69 8.76 11.52
CA GLN A 318 7.29 7.39 11.24
C GLN A 318 8.41 6.41 11.55
N ILE A 319 8.06 5.28 12.15
CA ILE A 319 8.90 4.08 12.18
C ILE A 319 8.08 2.94 11.61
N GLU A 320 8.60 2.26 10.59
CA GLU A 320 7.92 1.13 9.96
C GLU A 320 8.85 -0.05 9.73
N ALA A 321 8.29 -1.26 9.83
CA ALA A 321 9.03 -2.47 9.51
C ALA A 321 9.44 -2.44 8.04
N SER A 322 10.64 -2.91 7.72
CA SER A 322 11.14 -2.93 6.35
C SER A 322 11.91 -4.21 6.08
N GLU A 323 11.61 -4.84 4.94
CA GLU A 323 12.30 -6.05 4.48
C GLU A 323 13.57 -5.73 3.66
N SER A 324 13.78 -4.46 3.26
CA SER A 324 14.92 -4.04 2.42
C SER A 324 15.53 -2.71 2.89
N ALA A 325 16.56 -2.23 2.19
CA ALA A 325 17.24 -0.98 2.48
C ALA A 325 16.64 0.21 1.74
N ALA A 326 16.22 1.22 2.52
CA ALA A 326 16.23 2.65 2.18
C ALA A 326 15.05 3.31 1.45
N THR A 327 13.85 2.73 1.45
CA THR A 327 12.65 3.50 1.05
C THR A 327 11.66 3.58 2.20
N ALA A 328 11.53 4.77 2.78
CA ALA A 328 10.45 5.08 3.71
C ALA A 328 9.15 5.31 2.92
N SER A 329 8.05 4.77 3.40
CA SER A 329 6.73 5.12 2.88
C SER A 329 6.33 6.53 3.32
N ALA A 330 5.26 7.06 2.72
CA ALA A 330 4.69 8.33 3.16
C ALA A 330 4.21 8.22 4.63
N PHE A 331 4.21 9.34 5.36
CA PHE A 331 3.74 9.38 6.73
C PHE A 331 2.29 8.87 6.83
N ALA A 332 2.10 7.79 7.58
CA ALA A 332 0.82 7.15 7.81
C ALA A 332 -0.03 8.03 8.74
N ILE A 333 -0.96 8.78 8.15
CA ILE A 333 -1.93 9.57 8.90
C ILE A 333 -2.93 8.62 9.57
N ARG A 334 -3.11 8.76 10.88
CA ARG A 334 -4.18 8.09 11.62
C ARG A 334 -5.31 9.07 11.92
N PRO A 335 -6.57 8.61 11.95
CA PRO A 335 -7.67 9.43 12.46
C PRO A 335 -7.37 9.91 13.89
N TYR A 336 -7.68 11.16 14.19
CA TYR A 336 -7.38 11.78 15.49
C TYR A 336 -7.88 10.95 16.69
N GLY A 337 -9.08 10.38 16.61
CA GLY A 337 -9.65 9.55 17.68
C GLY A 337 -8.80 8.31 18.01
N MET A 338 -8.22 7.67 16.99
CA MET A 338 -7.33 6.52 17.16
C MET A 338 -5.99 6.95 17.77
N GLU A 339 -5.43 8.06 17.30
CA GLU A 339 -4.19 8.62 17.85
C GLU A 339 -4.35 9.00 19.33
N LEU A 340 -5.48 9.61 19.66
CA LEU A 340 -5.84 9.98 21.03
C LEU A 340 -6.04 8.74 21.91
N GLU A 341 -6.70 7.70 21.43
CA GLU A 341 -6.89 6.44 22.17
C GLU A 341 -5.56 5.74 22.47
N MET A 342 -4.63 5.72 21.51
CA MET A 342 -3.28 5.19 21.74
C MET A 342 -2.50 6.02 22.76
N CYS A 343 -2.66 7.35 22.78
CA CYS A 343 -2.10 8.21 23.83
C CYS A 343 -2.69 7.88 25.21
N PHE A 344 -4.01 7.65 25.29
CA PHE A 344 -4.68 7.28 26.54
C PHE A 344 -4.13 6.01 27.19
N ARG A 345 -3.52 5.09 26.44
CA ARG A 345 -2.86 3.91 27.02
C ARG A 345 -1.69 4.28 27.97
N TYR A 346 -1.04 5.42 27.74
CA TYR A 346 0.18 5.82 28.45
C TYR A 346 -0.03 7.01 29.38
N TYR A 347 -0.88 7.95 28.99
CA TYR A 347 -1.19 9.10 29.82
C TYR A 347 -2.63 9.51 29.65
N GLU A 348 -3.26 9.92 30.74
CA GLU A 348 -4.55 10.58 30.68
C GLU A 348 -4.65 11.60 31.79
N ALA A 349 -5.25 12.73 31.46
CA ALA A 349 -5.68 13.73 32.43
C ALA A 349 -7.18 13.95 32.26
N GLY A 350 -7.84 14.26 33.37
CA GLY A 350 -9.26 14.53 33.36
C GLY A 350 -9.67 15.40 34.53
N ARG A 351 -10.87 15.95 34.39
CA ARG A 351 -11.56 16.69 35.43
C ARG A 351 -12.85 15.96 35.74
N ALA A 352 -13.14 15.79 37.02
CA ALA A 352 -14.32 15.05 37.46
C ALA A 352 -15.06 15.79 38.58
N ALA A 353 -16.36 15.55 38.63
CA ALA A 353 -17.27 16.05 39.65
C ALA A 353 -18.16 14.89 40.10
N ASN A 354 -18.09 14.53 41.38
CA ASN A 354 -18.94 13.50 41.97
C ASN A 354 -19.82 14.14 43.04
N TYR A 355 -21.13 14.01 42.88
CA TYR A 355 -22.12 14.56 43.79
C TYR A 355 -22.83 13.42 44.51
N THR A 356 -22.93 13.50 45.83
CA THR A 356 -23.65 12.52 46.66
C THR A 356 -24.60 13.22 47.62
N GLY A 357 -25.84 12.71 47.73
CA GLY A 357 -26.87 13.26 48.62
C GLY A 357 -26.90 12.57 50.01
N THR A 358 -26.82 13.40 51.06
CA THR A 358 -27.22 13.25 52.48
C THR A 358 -27.14 11.89 53.20
N SER A 359 -26.45 11.87 54.36
CA SER A 359 -27.08 12.02 55.69
C SER A 359 -26.04 12.52 56.71
N GLY A 360 -26.47 13.32 57.70
CA GLY A 360 -25.63 14.13 58.59
C GLY A 360 -24.78 13.34 59.59
N GLY A 361 -23.72 12.69 59.09
CA GLY A 361 -22.67 12.06 59.88
C GLY A 361 -21.27 12.45 59.38
N THR A 362 -20.26 12.27 60.23
CA THR A 362 -18.86 12.23 59.79
C THR A 362 -18.63 11.00 58.92
N GLY A 363 -18.01 11.14 57.75
CA GLY A 363 -17.89 10.04 56.79
C GLY A 363 -16.79 10.23 55.75
N LEU A 364 -16.63 9.21 54.91
CA LEU A 364 -15.71 9.20 53.76
C LEU A 364 -16.52 9.46 52.48
N LEU A 365 -16.11 10.46 51.69
CA LEU A 365 -16.57 10.59 50.31
C LEU A 365 -15.57 9.86 49.41
N ALA A 366 -16.07 8.92 48.61
CA ALA A 366 -15.27 8.18 47.66
C ALA A 366 -15.68 8.49 46.22
N ALA A 367 -14.71 8.53 45.31
CA ALA A 367 -14.93 8.62 43.88
C ALA A 367 -14.11 7.57 43.12
N SER A 368 -14.61 7.21 41.95
CA SER A 368 -13.95 6.30 41.02
C SER A 368 -14.06 6.85 39.61
N ASN A 369 -12.94 6.95 38.89
CA ASN A 369 -12.94 7.27 37.47
C ASN A 369 -12.30 6.13 36.69
N TYR A 370 -13.04 5.63 35.71
CA TYR A 370 -12.49 4.73 34.70
C TYR A 370 -11.69 5.52 33.68
N PHE A 371 -10.54 4.98 33.29
CA PHE A 371 -9.73 5.51 32.22
C PHE A 371 -10.37 5.21 30.87
N LYS A 372 -10.17 6.09 29.90
CA LYS A 372 -10.69 5.89 28.53
C LYS A 372 -10.03 4.72 27.82
N ALA A 373 -8.80 4.38 28.20
CA ALA A 373 -8.09 3.19 27.75
C ALA A 373 -7.42 2.50 28.93
N ARG A 374 -7.38 1.17 28.90
CA ARG A 374 -6.61 0.39 29.87
C ARG A 374 -5.13 0.74 29.75
N LYS A 375 -4.54 1.17 30.85
CA LYS A 375 -3.12 1.55 30.94
C LYS A 375 -2.21 0.35 30.74
N ARG A 376 -1.02 0.60 30.18
CA ARG A 376 -0.01 -0.46 29.94
C ARG A 376 0.43 -1.16 31.24
N VAL A 377 0.52 -0.41 32.33
CA VAL A 377 0.86 -0.85 33.69
C VAL A 377 -0.05 -0.11 34.68
N VAL A 378 -0.02 -0.48 35.96
CA VAL A 378 -0.71 0.29 37.00
C VAL A 378 -0.14 1.71 36.98
N PRO A 379 -0.94 2.74 36.66
CA PRO A 379 -0.43 4.09 36.50
C PRO A 379 -0.10 4.71 37.86
N THR A 380 0.85 5.64 37.84
CA THR A 380 0.98 6.63 38.91
C THR A 380 -0.11 7.66 38.73
N CYS A 381 -1.06 7.72 39.67
CA CYS A 381 -2.11 8.71 39.64
C CYS A 381 -1.88 9.84 40.63
N VAL A 382 -2.24 11.06 40.22
CA VAL A 382 -2.24 12.23 41.09
C VAL A 382 -3.62 12.87 41.01
N VAL A 383 -4.25 13.05 42.17
CA VAL A 383 -5.48 13.85 42.32
C VAL A 383 -5.09 15.26 42.73
N ARG A 384 -5.78 16.27 42.19
CA ARG A 384 -5.56 17.68 42.49
C ARG A 384 -6.88 18.37 42.79
N ASP A 385 -6.84 19.35 43.70
CA ASP A 385 -7.93 20.28 43.85
C ASP A 385 -7.98 21.22 42.63
N PHE A 386 -9.06 21.99 42.48
CA PHE A 386 -9.20 22.93 41.37
C PHE A 386 -8.26 24.14 41.44
N ALA A 387 -7.48 24.27 42.52
CA ALA A 387 -6.36 25.21 42.63
C ALA A 387 -5.02 24.57 42.17
N GLY A 388 -5.03 23.29 41.78
CA GLY A 388 -3.88 22.55 41.28
C GLY A 388 -3.04 21.85 42.35
N THR A 389 -3.45 21.88 43.62
CA THR A 389 -2.72 21.28 44.74
C THR A 389 -2.83 19.76 44.70
N ALA A 390 -1.70 19.07 44.59
CA ALA A 390 -1.65 17.60 44.59
C ALA A 390 -2.10 16.98 45.93
N GLY A 391 -2.71 15.80 45.85
CA GLY A 391 -3.21 15.04 46.99
C GLY A 391 -4.45 15.65 47.64
N LYS A 392 -5.11 16.60 46.97
CA LYS A 392 -6.30 17.29 47.48
C LYS A 392 -7.47 17.21 46.52
N CYS A 393 -8.67 17.46 47.04
CA CYS A 393 -9.88 17.70 46.26
C CYS A 393 -10.59 18.95 46.77
N THR A 394 -11.36 19.60 45.89
CA THR A 394 -12.22 20.73 46.24
C THR A 394 -13.59 20.21 46.64
N LEU A 395 -14.02 20.53 47.86
CA LEU A 395 -15.38 20.25 48.31
C LEU A 395 -16.34 21.37 47.90
N VAL A 396 -17.57 21.03 47.53
CA VAL A 396 -18.66 21.97 47.24
C VAL A 396 -19.78 21.74 48.24
N THR A 397 -20.19 22.77 48.98
CA THR A 397 -21.29 22.71 49.96
C THR A 397 -22.39 23.73 49.62
N GLY A 398 -23.65 23.30 49.51
CA GLY A 398 -24.83 24.20 49.50
C GLY A 398 -24.94 25.25 48.36
N VAL A 399 -26.11 25.85 48.19
CA VAL A 399 -26.63 26.39 46.90
C VAL A 399 -26.06 27.74 46.43
N THR A 400 -25.06 28.33 47.08
CA THR A 400 -24.49 29.60 46.59
C THR A 400 -23.01 29.73 46.95
N GLY A 401 -22.14 29.30 46.02
CA GLY A 401 -20.70 29.49 46.11
C GLY A 401 -19.98 28.31 46.78
N ALA A 402 -19.17 27.60 46.00
CA ALA A 402 -18.26 26.59 46.52
C ALA A 402 -17.32 27.24 47.57
N THR A 403 -17.46 26.85 48.83
CA THR A 403 -16.44 27.14 49.84
C THR A 403 -15.23 26.24 49.54
N THR A 404 -14.12 26.85 49.15
CA THR A 404 -12.83 26.21 48.87
C THR A 404 -12.20 25.64 50.14
N ASN A 405 -12.79 24.57 50.67
CA ASN A 405 -12.13 23.75 51.66
C ASN A 405 -11.37 22.66 50.90
N ASN A 406 -10.04 22.76 50.92
CA ASN A 406 -9.17 21.79 50.27
C ASN A 406 -8.95 20.61 51.22
N TYR A 407 -9.60 19.49 50.95
CA TYR A 407 -9.47 18.28 51.75
C TYR A 407 -8.38 17.37 51.20
N ALA A 408 -7.66 16.68 52.09
CA ALA A 408 -6.67 15.70 51.69
C ALA A 408 -7.35 14.40 51.23
N CYS A 409 -6.88 13.85 50.11
CA CYS A 409 -7.24 12.49 49.72
C CYS A 409 -6.59 11.50 50.70
N SER A 410 -7.40 10.69 51.38
CA SER A 410 -6.94 9.75 52.41
C SER A 410 -6.41 8.45 51.84
N ASP A 411 -7.11 7.87 50.86
CA ASP A 411 -6.71 6.62 50.20
C ASP A 411 -6.76 6.81 48.69
N THR A 412 -5.68 6.50 47.96
CA THR A 412 -5.69 6.41 46.50
C THR A 412 -5.32 4.99 46.10
N ALA A 413 -6.22 4.29 45.42
CA ALA A 413 -5.98 2.97 44.85
C ALA A 413 -6.08 3.06 43.32
N THR A 414 -5.15 2.42 42.62
CA THR A 414 -5.12 2.41 41.16
C THR A 414 -4.97 0.99 40.65
N ASP A 415 -5.66 0.71 39.56
CA ASP A 415 -5.40 -0.44 38.71
C ASP A 415 -5.22 0.06 37.27
N ASN A 416 -5.03 -0.83 36.30
CA ASN A 416 -4.82 -0.41 34.91
C ASN A 416 -6.07 0.23 34.27
N ASN A 417 -7.23 0.20 34.90
CA ASN A 417 -8.51 0.60 34.31
C ASN A 417 -9.21 1.75 35.05
N ARG A 418 -8.86 2.00 36.32
CA ARG A 418 -9.44 3.11 37.09
C ARG A 418 -8.51 3.64 38.18
N ILE A 419 -8.83 4.85 38.61
CA ILE A 419 -8.42 5.43 39.89
C ILE A 419 -9.61 5.45 40.84
N VAL A 420 -9.37 5.08 42.09
CA VAL A 420 -10.31 5.22 43.20
C VAL A 420 -9.63 6.06 44.27
N PHE A 421 -10.36 7.02 44.84
CA PHE A 421 -9.86 7.72 46.01
C PHE A 421 -10.97 8.12 46.97
N SER A 422 -10.58 8.33 48.23
CA SER A 422 -11.45 8.77 49.31
C SER A 422 -10.94 10.08 49.92
N THR A 423 -11.85 10.86 50.50
CA THR A 423 -11.52 12.01 51.35
C THR A 423 -12.40 11.99 52.60
N PRO A 424 -11.84 12.25 53.80
CA PRO A 424 -12.64 12.45 55.00
C PRO A 424 -13.40 13.77 54.87
N VAL A 425 -14.67 13.80 55.27
CA VAL A 425 -15.45 15.04 55.39
C VAL A 425 -16.10 15.17 56.76
N GLY A 426 -16.24 16.41 57.22
CA GLY A 426 -16.99 16.74 58.44
C GLY A 426 -18.50 16.51 58.28
N ALA A 427 -19.30 16.82 59.31
CA ALA A 427 -20.75 16.73 59.24
C ALA A 427 -21.34 17.91 58.42
N GLN A 428 -21.64 17.67 57.14
CA GLN A 428 -22.33 18.55 56.17
C GLN A 428 -23.72 18.10 55.74
N THR A 429 -24.52 19.02 55.21
CA THR A 429 -25.89 18.76 54.73
C THR A 429 -25.98 18.46 53.23
N GLN A 430 -25.05 18.93 52.37
CA GLN A 430 -25.00 18.64 50.91
C GLN A 430 -23.56 18.77 50.38
N TYR A 431 -23.10 17.80 49.57
CA TYR A 431 -21.71 17.77 49.09
C TYR A 431 -21.51 17.26 47.66
N GLY A 432 -20.56 17.89 46.98
CA GLY A 432 -19.86 17.31 45.83
C GLY A 432 -18.35 17.44 45.98
N ILE A 433 -17.60 16.51 45.42
CA ILE A 433 -16.15 16.60 45.29
C ILE A 433 -15.77 16.87 43.84
N LEU A 434 -14.93 17.87 43.68
CA LEU A 434 -14.41 18.38 42.44
C LEU A 434 -12.90 18.19 42.45
N TYR A 435 -12.36 17.62 41.39
CA TYR A 435 -10.94 17.33 41.32
C TYR A 435 -10.46 17.14 39.89
N ASP A 436 -9.20 17.48 39.67
CA ASP A 436 -8.46 17.08 38.48
C ASP A 436 -7.67 15.81 38.83
N TRP A 437 -7.40 14.99 37.82
CA TRP A 437 -6.62 13.79 38.00
C TRP A 437 -5.73 13.55 36.80
N THR A 438 -4.59 12.94 37.06
CA THR A 438 -3.70 12.39 36.03
C THR A 438 -3.47 10.91 36.29
N ALA A 439 -3.23 10.16 35.24
CA ALA A 439 -2.82 8.76 35.27
C ALA A 439 -1.63 8.59 34.31
N ASP A 440 -0.43 8.44 34.87
CA ASP A 440 0.80 8.32 34.10
C ASP A 440 1.32 6.87 34.15
N ALA A 441 1.41 6.28 32.97
CA ALA A 441 1.96 4.96 32.72
C ALA A 441 2.96 5.05 31.55
N GLU A 442 3.76 6.11 31.46
CA GLU A 442 4.80 6.26 30.43
C GLU A 442 6.00 5.32 30.63
N LEU A 443 6.84 5.16 29.59
CA LEU A 443 7.99 4.24 29.54
C LEU A 443 9.34 4.82 30.03
#